data_AF-A0A415DKP4-F1
#
_entry.id   AF-A0A415DKP4-F1
#
_cell.length_a   1.000
_cell.length_b   1.000
_cell.length_c   1.000
_cell.angle_alpha   90.00
_cell.angle_beta   90.00
_cell.angle_gamma   90.00
#
_symmetry.space_group_name_H-M   'P 1'
#
loop_
_entity.id
_entity.type
_entity.pdbx_description
1 polymer ?
#
loop_
_entity_poly.entity_id
_entity_poly.type
_entity_poly.pdbx_seq_one_letter_code
_entity_poly.pdbx_strand_id
1 'polypeptide(L)'
;MKCRKTMIRNALSIMALLGFSISGNAQAVRHDKQKEKQWQSMENGPWDFAPDWYYYFLHKKYSGAEMYWKWAGFKSGWRVRFKEPKSNIKRIMPVRVLSEETQRQKVEKVEDERKYVEELYKEELLREADRTVDLTYASYKDEFNRMQDCITDGLLYCMQKSGGKLKYQVDELGRQNELLCADIAYIHKTGVGYELENAKRRQAYEDAKVKMEELVNRTAHLCAMAATHY
;
A
#
# COMPACT_ATOMS: atom_id res chain seq x y z
N MET A 1 -45.59 -64.35 -15.73
CA MET A 1 -44.67 -63.56 -14.85
C MET A 1 -43.17 -63.81 -15.05
N LYS A 2 -42.70 -64.74 -15.89
CA LYS A 2 -41.25 -65.04 -16.05
C LYS A 2 -40.48 -64.13 -17.04
N CYS A 3 -41.10 -63.65 -18.13
CA CYS A 3 -40.40 -62.82 -19.14
C CYS A 3 -40.08 -61.37 -18.71
N ARG A 4 -40.81 -60.80 -17.74
CA ARG A 4 -40.58 -59.41 -17.30
C ARG A 4 -39.34 -59.29 -16.39
N LYS A 5 -39.06 -60.32 -15.59
CA LYS A 5 -37.89 -60.37 -14.70
C LYS A 5 -36.58 -60.56 -15.46
N THR A 6 -36.58 -61.29 -16.58
CA THR A 6 -35.40 -61.48 -17.43
C THR A 6 -35.04 -60.22 -18.21
N MET A 7 -36.02 -59.49 -18.74
CA MET A 7 -35.76 -58.19 -19.39
C MET A 7 -35.20 -57.14 -18.40
N ILE A 8 -35.73 -57.08 -17.18
CA ILE A 8 -35.22 -56.14 -16.16
C ILE A 8 -33.80 -56.53 -15.71
N ARG A 9 -33.49 -57.83 -15.56
CA ARG A 9 -32.12 -58.31 -15.28
C ARG A 9 -31.15 -57.98 -16.42
N ASN A 10 -31.57 -58.14 -17.67
CA ASN A 10 -30.73 -57.85 -18.83
C ASN A 10 -30.50 -56.34 -18.99
N ALA A 11 -31.51 -55.50 -18.72
CA ALA A 11 -31.37 -54.04 -18.72
C ALA A 11 -30.44 -53.55 -17.60
N LEU A 12 -30.53 -54.11 -16.39
CA LEU A 12 -29.61 -53.83 -15.28
C LEU A 12 -28.17 -54.28 -15.58
N SER A 13 -28.00 -55.41 -16.28
CA SER A 13 -26.67 -55.91 -16.66
C SER A 13 -26.01 -55.05 -17.75
N ILE A 14 -26.80 -54.45 -18.65
CA ILE A 14 -26.32 -53.51 -19.68
C ILE A 14 -25.94 -52.16 -19.05
N MET A 15 -26.74 -51.68 -18.09
CA MET A 15 -26.40 -50.50 -17.28
C MET A 15 -25.12 -50.68 -16.46
N ALA A 16 -24.87 -51.89 -15.93
CA ALA A 16 -23.64 -52.21 -15.20
C ALA A 16 -22.41 -52.30 -16.12
N LEU A 17 -22.58 -52.71 -17.39
CA LEU A 17 -21.50 -52.75 -18.40
C LEU A 17 -21.14 -51.36 -18.96
N LEU A 18 -22.09 -50.43 -18.96
CA LEU A 18 -21.87 -49.03 -19.37
C LEU A 18 -21.29 -48.16 -18.24
N GLY A 19 -21.20 -48.68 -17.02
CA GLY A 19 -20.58 -48.05 -15.85
C GLY A 19 -19.05 -48.11 -15.84
N PHE A 20 -18.38 -48.22 -17.00
CA PHE A 20 -16.94 -48.03 -17.06
C PHE A 20 -16.64 -46.57 -16.70
N SER A 21 -16.09 -46.38 -15.51
CA SER A 21 -15.56 -45.12 -15.03
C SER A 21 -14.71 -44.48 -16.12
N ILE A 22 -15.23 -43.42 -16.74
CA ILE A 22 -14.42 -42.51 -17.52
C ILE A 22 -13.55 -41.81 -16.49
N SER A 23 -12.38 -42.38 -16.23
CA SER A 23 -11.31 -41.71 -15.50
C SER A 23 -10.91 -40.51 -16.34
N GLY A 24 -11.57 -39.38 -16.09
CA GLY A 24 -11.15 -38.09 -16.60
C GLY A 24 -9.76 -37.84 -16.08
N ASN A 25 -8.75 -38.02 -16.93
CA ASN A 25 -7.43 -37.49 -16.66
C ASN A 25 -7.62 -35.99 -16.50
N ALA A 26 -7.59 -35.52 -15.25
CA ALA A 26 -7.38 -34.11 -14.95
C ALA A 26 -6.23 -33.64 -15.86
N GLN A 27 -6.46 -32.57 -16.62
CA GLN A 27 -5.53 -32.09 -17.64
C GLN A 27 -4.25 -31.59 -16.98
N ALA A 28 -3.35 -32.51 -16.63
CA ALA A 28 -1.98 -32.18 -16.33
C ALA A 28 -1.38 -31.58 -17.60
N VAL A 29 -0.74 -30.41 -17.47
CA VAL A 29 -0.04 -29.76 -18.57
C VAL A 29 1.06 -30.71 -19.04
N ARG A 30 0.80 -31.42 -20.15
CA ARG A 30 1.77 -32.35 -20.74
C ARG A 30 2.63 -31.57 -21.72
N HIS A 31 3.91 -31.46 -21.40
CA HIS A 31 4.89 -30.82 -22.27
C HIS A 31 5.09 -31.65 -23.56
N ASP A 32 4.60 -31.14 -24.69
CA ASP A 32 4.78 -31.74 -26.01
C ASP A 32 5.91 -31.03 -26.77
N LYS A 33 7.03 -31.75 -26.94
CA LYS A 33 8.22 -31.25 -27.62
C LYS A 33 7.95 -30.83 -29.07
N GLN A 34 7.01 -31.45 -29.77
CA GLN A 34 6.73 -31.11 -31.17
C GLN A 34 5.95 -29.80 -31.28
N LYS A 35 4.95 -29.61 -30.40
CA LYS A 35 4.20 -28.34 -30.33
C LYS A 35 5.09 -27.18 -29.90
N GLU A 36 5.98 -27.40 -28.93
CA GLU A 36 6.95 -26.39 -28.53
C GLU A 36 7.83 -25.93 -29.70
N LYS A 37 8.38 -26.87 -30.48
CA LYS A 37 9.19 -26.56 -31.67
C LYS A 37 8.38 -25.88 -32.76
N GLN A 38 7.13 -26.28 -32.97
CA GLN A 38 6.22 -25.61 -33.90
C GLN A 38 6.04 -24.14 -33.49
N TRP A 39 5.78 -23.86 -32.21
CA TRP A 39 5.61 -22.50 -31.71
C TRP A 39 6.91 -21.69 -31.80
N GLN A 40 8.05 -22.28 -31.44
CA GLN A 40 9.37 -21.64 -31.60
C GLN A 40 9.67 -21.29 -33.07
N SER A 41 9.30 -22.17 -34.01
CA SER A 41 9.50 -21.92 -35.45
C SER A 41 8.60 -20.80 -36.00
N MET A 42 7.39 -20.66 -35.45
CA MET A 42 6.48 -19.56 -35.78
C MET A 42 7.01 -18.22 -35.26
N GLU A 43 7.94 -18.21 -34.31
CA GLU A 43 8.54 -17.02 -33.70
C GLU A 43 9.87 -16.63 -34.35
N ASN A 44 10.94 -17.38 -34.19
CA ASN A 44 12.25 -17.07 -34.80
C ASN A 44 13.14 -18.33 -34.95
N GLY A 45 12.63 -19.48 -34.51
CA GLY A 45 13.34 -20.75 -34.54
C GLY A 45 13.34 -21.40 -35.94
N PRO A 46 14.19 -22.41 -36.14
CA PRO A 46 14.14 -23.22 -37.34
C PRO A 46 12.85 -24.04 -37.40
N TRP A 47 12.37 -24.30 -38.62
CA TRP A 47 11.33 -25.27 -38.94
C TRP A 47 11.89 -26.67 -38.76
N ASP A 48 11.67 -27.24 -37.58
CA ASP A 48 12.25 -28.52 -37.12
C ASP A 48 11.22 -29.29 -36.29
N PHE A 49 10.02 -29.52 -36.85
CA PHE A 49 8.91 -30.21 -36.19
C PHE A 49 8.20 -31.18 -37.14
N ALA A 50 7.88 -32.37 -36.64
CA ALA A 50 7.26 -33.40 -37.47
C ALA A 50 5.75 -33.17 -37.69
N PRO A 51 5.19 -33.39 -38.90
CA PRO A 51 5.89 -33.79 -40.13
C PRO A 51 6.44 -32.59 -40.93
N ASP A 52 7.77 -32.48 -41.01
CA ASP A 52 8.48 -31.40 -41.73
C ASP A 52 8.28 -31.47 -43.25
N TRP A 53 8.25 -32.67 -43.82
CA TRP A 53 8.17 -32.91 -45.27
C TRP A 53 6.86 -32.37 -45.87
N TYR A 54 5.74 -32.55 -45.18
CA TYR A 54 4.42 -32.11 -45.65
C TYR A 54 4.37 -30.59 -45.80
N TYR A 55 4.87 -29.87 -44.79
CA TYR A 55 4.96 -28.41 -44.84
C TYR A 55 5.95 -27.94 -45.89
N TYR A 56 7.09 -28.62 -46.06
CA TYR A 56 8.06 -28.32 -47.11
C TYR A 56 7.45 -28.44 -48.52
N PHE A 57 6.65 -29.46 -48.82
CA PHE A 57 6.05 -29.61 -50.14
C PHE A 57 4.94 -28.58 -50.40
N LEU A 58 4.10 -28.29 -49.41
CA LEU A 58 2.92 -27.43 -49.59
C LEU A 58 3.22 -25.93 -49.46
N HIS A 59 4.28 -25.53 -48.75
CA HIS A 59 4.53 -24.12 -48.38
C HIS A 59 5.81 -23.51 -49.00
N LYS A 60 6.34 -24.07 -50.10
CA LYS A 60 7.57 -23.58 -50.77
C LYS A 60 7.54 -22.10 -51.17
N LYS A 61 6.34 -21.52 -51.34
CA LYS A 61 6.12 -20.12 -51.73
C LYS A 61 5.62 -19.24 -50.58
N TYR A 62 5.74 -19.70 -49.33
CA TYR A 62 5.23 -18.95 -48.18
C TYR A 62 5.98 -17.63 -48.02
N SER A 63 5.24 -16.53 -48.00
CA SER A 63 5.77 -15.18 -47.86
C SER A 63 6.50 -15.05 -46.53
N GLY A 64 7.78 -14.67 -46.55
CA GLY A 64 8.63 -14.58 -45.34
C GLY A 64 9.42 -15.84 -44.99
N ALA A 65 9.28 -16.97 -45.69
CA ALA A 65 10.12 -18.15 -45.44
C ALA A 65 11.53 -17.98 -46.05
N GLU A 66 12.59 -18.18 -45.27
CA GLU A 66 13.98 -18.18 -45.72
C GLU A 66 14.64 -19.53 -45.43
N MET A 67 15.15 -20.18 -46.48
CA MET A 67 16.02 -21.34 -46.35
C MET A 67 17.46 -20.89 -46.08
N TYR A 68 18.09 -21.51 -45.09
CA TYR A 68 19.51 -21.31 -44.83
C TYR A 68 20.18 -22.64 -44.49
N TRP A 69 21.45 -22.75 -44.85
CA TRP A 69 22.28 -23.88 -44.47
C TRP A 69 22.74 -23.68 -43.02
N LYS A 70 22.45 -24.64 -42.14
CA LYS A 70 22.97 -24.65 -40.77
C LYS A 70 24.07 -25.69 -40.65
N TRP A 71 25.30 -25.23 -40.39
CA TRP A 71 26.43 -26.11 -40.07
C TRP A 71 26.26 -26.69 -38.66
N ALA A 72 26.19 -28.01 -38.54
CA ALA A 72 26.04 -28.75 -37.27
C ALA A 72 26.58 -30.20 -37.39
N GLY A 73 27.76 -30.39 -37.98
CA GLY A 73 28.37 -31.70 -38.19
C GLY A 73 27.47 -32.66 -39.00
N PHE A 74 27.28 -33.90 -38.51
CA PHE A 74 26.38 -34.90 -39.11
C PHE A 74 24.89 -34.51 -39.13
N LYS A 75 24.51 -33.43 -38.44
CA LYS A 75 23.15 -32.86 -38.45
C LYS A 75 23.07 -31.55 -39.25
N SER A 76 24.08 -31.28 -40.09
CA SER A 76 24.05 -30.16 -41.03
C SER A 76 22.97 -30.38 -42.09
N GLY A 77 22.31 -29.31 -42.48
CA GLY A 77 21.19 -29.40 -43.41
C GLY A 77 20.52 -28.06 -43.65
N TRP A 78 19.66 -28.07 -44.67
CA TRP A 78 18.78 -26.95 -44.97
C TRP A 78 17.70 -26.80 -43.92
N ARG A 79 17.56 -25.60 -43.36
CA ARG A 79 16.52 -25.24 -42.42
C ARG A 79 15.74 -24.05 -42.94
N VAL A 80 14.44 -24.04 -42.70
CA VAL A 80 13.59 -22.90 -42.99
C VAL A 80 13.44 -22.09 -41.71
N ARG A 81 13.47 -20.76 -41.79
CA ARG A 81 13.02 -19.87 -40.71
C ARG A 81 12.12 -18.80 -41.31
N PHE A 82 11.24 -18.23 -40.50
CA PHE A 82 10.44 -17.08 -40.92
C PHE A 82 11.20 -15.77 -40.66
N LYS A 83 11.27 -14.89 -41.66
CA LYS A 83 11.75 -13.51 -41.56
C LYS A 83 10.64 -12.54 -41.91
N GLU A 84 10.14 -11.84 -40.90
CA GLU A 84 9.04 -10.87 -41.03
C GLU A 84 9.29 -9.78 -42.09
N PRO A 85 10.50 -9.19 -42.26
CA PRO A 85 10.74 -8.19 -43.30
C PRO A 85 10.58 -8.70 -44.74
N LYS A 86 10.63 -10.03 -44.96
CA LYS A 86 10.44 -10.67 -46.27
C LYS A 86 9.00 -11.15 -46.49
N SER A 87 8.11 -10.88 -45.54
CA SER A 87 6.70 -11.27 -45.59
C SER A 87 5.82 -10.10 -45.97
N ASN A 88 4.81 -10.35 -46.81
CA ASN A 88 3.79 -9.36 -47.17
C ASN A 88 2.79 -9.14 -46.03
N ILE A 89 2.72 -10.09 -45.07
CA ILE A 89 1.79 -10.08 -43.94
C ILE A 89 2.62 -10.13 -42.65
N LYS A 90 2.53 -9.06 -41.85
CA LYS A 90 3.19 -8.95 -40.54
C LYS A 90 2.45 -9.76 -39.48
N ARG A 91 3.12 -10.07 -38.38
CA ARG A 91 2.50 -10.81 -37.26
C ARG A 91 1.52 -9.90 -36.51
N ILE A 92 0.36 -10.46 -36.18
CA ILE A 92 -0.66 -9.77 -35.35
C ILE A 92 -0.29 -9.85 -33.86
N MET A 93 0.48 -10.87 -33.45
CA MET A 93 0.88 -11.12 -32.07
C MET A 93 2.39 -10.86 -31.87
N PRO A 94 2.81 -10.22 -30.76
CA PRO A 94 4.21 -10.03 -30.45
C PRO A 94 4.93 -11.36 -30.22
N VAL A 95 6.21 -11.42 -30.60
CA VAL A 95 7.09 -12.57 -30.32
C VAL A 95 7.27 -12.70 -28.81
N ARG A 96 7.37 -13.93 -28.27
CA ARG A 96 7.59 -14.15 -26.83
C ARG A 96 8.74 -13.32 -26.26
N VAL A 97 9.86 -13.21 -26.97
CA VAL A 97 11.01 -12.38 -26.56
C VAL A 97 10.61 -10.91 -26.36
N LEU A 98 9.89 -10.32 -27.32
CA LEU A 98 9.39 -8.95 -27.21
C LEU A 98 8.34 -8.81 -26.10
N SER A 99 7.45 -9.80 -25.95
CA SER A 99 6.47 -9.79 -24.87
C SER A 99 7.13 -9.91 -23.49
N GLU A 100 8.20 -10.68 -23.37
CA GLU A 100 8.97 -10.84 -22.15
C GLU A 100 9.72 -9.56 -21.81
N GLU A 101 10.38 -8.93 -22.78
CA GLU A 101 11.05 -7.64 -22.60
C GLU A 101 10.07 -6.53 -22.22
N THR A 102 8.93 -6.43 -22.91
CA THR A 102 7.89 -5.45 -22.53
C THR A 102 7.32 -5.73 -21.15
N GLN A 103 7.19 -7.00 -20.75
CA GLN A 103 6.75 -7.37 -19.41
C GLN A 103 7.80 -7.00 -18.37
N ARG A 104 9.09 -7.23 -18.64
CA ARG A 104 10.19 -6.82 -17.77
C ARG A 104 10.20 -5.30 -17.58
N GLN A 105 10.05 -4.53 -18.66
CA GLN A 105 9.95 -3.06 -18.57
C GLN A 105 8.74 -2.59 -17.76
N LYS A 106 7.60 -3.29 -17.86
CA LYS A 106 6.41 -2.99 -17.04
C LYS A 106 6.66 -3.31 -15.57
N VAL A 107 7.29 -4.44 -15.28
CA VAL A 107 7.64 -4.85 -13.91
C VAL A 107 8.63 -3.87 -13.29
N GLU A 108 9.69 -3.51 -14.02
CA GLU A 108 10.69 -2.53 -13.58
C GLU A 108 10.06 -1.19 -13.21
N LYS A 109 9.17 -0.64 -14.07
CA LYS A 109 8.43 0.58 -13.77
C LYS A 109 7.56 0.46 -12.51
N VAL A 110 6.87 -0.67 -12.35
CA VAL A 110 6.05 -0.94 -11.16
C VAL A 110 6.91 -1.07 -9.91
N GLU A 111 8.10 -1.68 -10.02
CA GLU A 111 9.04 -1.79 -8.91
C GLU A 111 9.59 -0.42 -8.48
N ASP A 112 9.88 0.46 -9.43
CA ASP A 112 10.33 1.82 -9.12
C ASP A 112 9.21 2.66 -8.49
N GLU A 113 7.98 2.58 -9.02
CA GLU A 113 6.81 3.20 -8.39
C GLU A 113 6.57 2.66 -6.97
N ARG A 114 6.76 1.35 -6.77
CA ARG A 114 6.64 0.73 -5.44
C ARG A 114 7.68 1.26 -4.47
N LYS A 115 8.95 1.42 -4.87
CA LYS A 115 9.99 1.98 -4.01
C LYS A 115 9.61 3.39 -3.54
N TYR A 116 9.15 4.23 -4.47
CA TYR A 116 8.72 5.59 -4.16
C TYR A 116 7.52 5.62 -3.19
N VAL A 117 6.51 4.79 -3.44
CA VAL A 117 5.34 4.69 -2.55
C VAL A 117 5.72 4.11 -1.19
N GLU A 118 6.64 3.16 -1.14
CA GLU A 118 7.12 2.54 0.10
C GLU A 118 7.90 3.56 0.96
N GLU A 119 8.72 4.41 0.36
CA GLU A 119 9.40 5.51 1.04
C GLU A 119 8.38 6.50 1.64
N LEU A 120 7.40 6.94 0.85
CA LEU A 120 6.32 7.81 1.35
C LEU A 120 5.51 7.16 2.46
N TYR A 121 5.19 5.86 2.33
CA TYR A 121 4.47 5.11 3.35
C TYR A 121 5.25 5.02 4.66
N LYS A 122 6.57 4.78 4.58
CA LYS A 122 7.44 4.78 5.78
C LYS A 122 7.47 6.14 6.46
N GLU A 123 7.51 7.23 5.69
CA GLU A 123 7.44 8.59 6.26
C GLU A 123 6.11 8.86 6.95
N GLU A 124 4.97 8.55 6.31
CA GLU A 124 3.66 8.75 6.92
C GLU A 124 3.49 7.89 8.17
N LEU A 125 3.95 6.64 8.16
CA LEU A 125 3.92 5.77 9.35
C LEU A 125 4.72 6.36 10.52
N LEU A 126 5.88 6.98 10.24
CA LEU A 126 6.66 7.68 11.26
C LEU A 126 5.96 8.95 11.76
N ARG A 127 5.30 9.71 10.88
CA ARG A 127 4.51 10.90 11.25
C ARG A 127 3.29 10.52 12.09
N GLU A 128 2.58 9.46 11.73
CA GLU A 128 1.48 8.90 12.52
C GLU A 128 1.96 8.49 13.90
N ALA A 129 3.07 7.74 13.99
CA ALA A 129 3.66 7.36 15.26
C ALA A 129 4.01 8.58 16.13
N ASP A 130 4.63 9.62 15.57
CA ASP A 130 4.94 10.85 16.30
C ASP A 130 3.70 11.59 16.79
N ARG A 131 2.64 11.63 15.98
CA ARG A 131 1.38 12.32 16.31
C ARG A 131 0.57 11.60 17.40
N THR A 132 0.69 10.27 17.50
CA THR A 132 -0.11 9.46 18.44
C THR A 132 0.22 9.72 19.90
N VAL A 133 1.47 10.05 20.23
CA VAL A 133 1.94 10.22 21.61
C VAL A 133 2.49 11.63 21.82
N ASP A 134 2.01 12.30 22.86
CA ASP A 134 2.59 13.56 23.30
C ASP A 134 3.82 13.32 24.17
N LEU A 135 5.00 13.45 23.56
CA LEU A 135 6.29 13.29 24.25
C LEU A 135 6.72 14.55 24.99
N THR A 136 6.10 15.69 24.68
CA THR A 136 6.57 17.01 25.12
C THR A 136 5.90 17.49 26.39
N TYR A 137 4.65 17.11 26.64
CA TYR A 137 3.91 17.55 27.83
C TYR A 137 4.61 17.22 29.15
N ALA A 138 5.32 16.09 29.23
CA ALA A 138 6.01 15.67 30.45
C ALA A 138 7.05 16.71 30.93
N SER A 139 7.69 17.46 30.03
CA SER A 139 8.65 18.50 30.42
C SER A 139 8.00 19.80 30.89
N TYR A 140 6.78 20.10 30.45
CA TYR A 140 6.09 21.35 30.80
C TYR A 140 5.08 21.20 31.94
N LYS A 141 4.65 19.97 32.23
CA LYS A 141 3.61 19.67 33.23
C LYS A 141 3.89 20.32 34.58
N ASP A 142 5.11 20.17 35.10
CA ASP A 142 5.46 20.68 36.44
C ASP A 142 5.52 22.21 36.47
N GLU A 143 5.97 22.85 35.38
CA GLU A 143 5.97 24.31 35.26
C GLU A 143 4.55 24.88 35.18
N PHE A 144 3.68 24.25 34.38
CA PHE A 144 2.27 24.63 34.29
C PHE A 144 1.53 24.47 35.61
N ASN A 145 1.73 23.35 36.32
CA ASN A 145 1.14 23.16 37.64
C ASN A 145 1.62 24.23 38.63
N ARG A 146 2.92 24.53 38.63
CA ARG A 146 3.47 25.56 39.52
C ARG A 146 2.87 26.95 39.24
N MET A 147 2.77 27.34 37.97
CA MET A 147 2.17 28.63 37.60
C MET A 147 0.68 28.68 37.94
N GLN A 148 -0.03 27.57 37.72
CA GLN A 148 -1.44 27.43 38.09
C GLN A 148 -1.63 27.62 39.60
N ASP A 149 -0.83 26.94 40.41
CA ASP A 149 -0.86 27.05 41.87
C ASP A 149 -0.63 28.52 42.29
N CYS A 150 0.41 29.18 41.75
CA CYS A 150 0.68 30.60 42.00
C CYS A 150 -0.48 31.53 41.61
N ILE A 151 -1.13 31.30 40.47
CA ILE A 151 -2.31 32.07 40.05
C ILE A 151 -3.45 31.85 41.03
N THR A 152 -3.77 30.60 41.37
CA THR A 152 -4.88 30.28 42.27
C THR A 152 -4.69 30.85 43.66
N ASP A 153 -3.51 30.69 44.25
CA ASP A 153 -3.15 31.25 45.56
C ASP A 153 -3.19 32.79 45.54
N GLY A 154 -2.67 33.41 44.48
CA GLY A 154 -2.67 34.86 44.31
C GLY A 154 -4.09 35.44 44.20
N LEU A 155 -4.96 34.80 43.42
CA LEU A 155 -6.36 35.22 43.28
C LEU A 155 -7.13 35.04 44.60
N LEU A 156 -6.93 33.93 45.31
CA LEU A 156 -7.51 33.71 46.64
C LEU A 156 -7.05 34.76 47.64
N TYR A 157 -5.77 35.09 47.66
CA TYR A 157 -5.21 36.14 48.51
C TYR A 157 -5.86 37.50 48.21
N CYS A 158 -5.98 37.87 46.94
CA CYS A 158 -6.65 39.11 46.51
C CYS A 158 -8.10 39.20 47.00
N MET A 159 -8.84 38.09 46.93
CA MET A 159 -10.23 38.03 47.38
C MET A 159 -10.37 38.17 48.89
N GLN A 160 -9.54 37.45 49.66
CA GLN A 160 -9.55 37.51 51.11
C GLN A 160 -9.14 38.89 51.62
N LYS A 161 -8.08 39.47 51.06
CA LYS A 161 -7.54 40.75 51.50
C LYS A 161 -8.44 41.93 51.14
N SER A 162 -9.02 41.93 49.93
CA SER A 162 -9.89 43.02 49.47
C SER A 162 -11.32 42.98 50.03
N GLY A 163 -11.69 41.92 50.76
CA GLY A 163 -13.06 41.70 51.22
C GLY A 163 -14.07 41.63 50.06
N GLY A 164 -13.64 41.17 48.89
CA GLY A 164 -14.46 41.06 47.68
C GLY A 164 -14.56 42.32 46.81
N LYS A 165 -13.85 43.41 47.15
CA LYS A 165 -13.85 44.64 46.33
C LYS A 165 -13.15 44.48 44.97
N LEU A 166 -12.21 43.53 44.86
CA LEU A 166 -11.49 43.20 43.61
C LEU A 166 -12.11 42.02 42.85
N LYS A 167 -13.35 41.64 43.16
CA LYS A 167 -14.01 40.47 42.58
C LYS A 167 -14.02 40.49 41.05
N TYR A 168 -14.29 41.64 40.43
CA TYR A 168 -14.34 41.74 38.97
C TYR A 168 -13.00 41.40 38.32
N GLN A 169 -11.88 41.92 38.84
CA GLN A 169 -10.54 41.64 38.33
C GLN A 169 -10.15 40.18 38.56
N VAL A 170 -10.53 39.63 39.72
CA VAL A 170 -10.27 38.22 40.03
C VAL A 170 -11.04 37.29 39.10
N ASP A 171 -12.33 37.56 38.87
CA ASP A 171 -13.18 36.75 38.00
C ASP A 171 -12.66 36.79 36.54
N GLU A 172 -12.17 37.94 36.07
CA GLU A 172 -11.61 38.07 34.72
C GLU A 172 -10.30 37.30 34.55
N LEU A 173 -9.35 37.46 35.48
CA LEU A 173 -8.11 36.68 35.46
C LEU A 173 -8.38 35.17 35.63
N GLY A 174 -9.39 34.82 36.42
CA GLY A 174 -9.88 33.44 36.57
C GLY A 174 -10.34 32.86 35.23
N ARG A 175 -11.20 33.57 34.49
CA ARG A 175 -11.65 33.11 33.15
C ARG A 175 -10.50 32.99 32.15
N GLN A 176 -9.56 33.94 32.15
CA GLN A 176 -8.39 33.88 31.27
C GLN A 176 -7.55 32.64 31.58
N ASN A 177 -7.40 32.31 32.86
CA ASN A 177 -6.69 31.11 33.28
C ASN A 177 -7.43 29.82 32.89
N GLU A 178 -8.75 29.76 33.08
CA GLU A 178 -9.57 28.61 32.67
C GLU A 178 -9.48 28.34 31.16
N LEU A 179 -9.55 29.38 30.33
CA LEU A 179 -9.38 29.27 28.88
C LEU A 179 -7.99 28.73 28.53
N LEU A 180 -6.95 29.25 29.17
CA LEU A 180 -5.58 28.82 28.90
C LEU A 180 -5.32 27.37 29.34
N CYS A 181 -5.89 26.94 30.49
CA CYS A 181 -5.85 25.55 30.91
C CYS A 181 -6.60 24.63 29.92
N ALA A 182 -7.74 25.08 29.40
CA ALA A 182 -8.50 24.34 28.39
C ALA A 182 -7.72 24.19 27.08
N ASP A 183 -7.01 25.25 26.65
CA ASP A 183 -6.14 25.22 25.47
C ASP A 183 -4.97 24.24 25.66
N ILE A 184 -4.31 24.24 26.81
CA ILE A 184 -3.23 23.28 27.12
C ILE A 184 -3.77 21.85 27.15
N ALA A 185 -4.94 21.64 27.75
CA ALA A 185 -5.60 20.33 27.75
C ALA A 185 -5.96 19.89 26.31
N TYR A 186 -6.33 20.83 25.43
CA TYR A 186 -6.58 20.55 24.03
C TYR A 186 -5.31 20.14 23.27
N ILE A 187 -4.18 20.83 23.49
CA ILE A 187 -2.88 20.47 22.89
C ILE A 187 -2.45 19.06 23.34
N HIS A 188 -2.70 18.72 24.60
CA HIS A 188 -2.35 17.43 25.17
C HIS A 188 -3.25 16.28 24.74
N LYS A 189 -4.46 16.55 24.23
CA LYS A 189 -5.37 15.49 23.77
C LYS A 189 -4.70 14.69 22.66
N THR A 190 -4.59 13.39 22.90
CA THR A 190 -4.10 12.39 21.94
C THR A 190 -5.28 11.54 21.48
N GLY A 191 -5.32 11.20 20.19
CA GLY A 191 -6.40 10.41 19.59
C GLY A 191 -6.69 10.80 18.14
N VAL A 192 -7.55 10.02 17.49
CA VAL A 192 -7.94 10.22 16.09
C VAL A 192 -8.54 11.62 15.91
N GLY A 193 -7.87 12.46 15.10
CA GLY A 193 -8.27 13.84 14.84
C GLY A 193 -7.58 14.93 15.68
N TYR A 194 -6.75 14.55 16.66
CA TYR A 194 -5.92 15.48 17.47
C TYR A 194 -4.42 15.25 17.25
N GLU A 195 -4.09 14.79 16.07
CA GLU A 195 -2.77 14.34 15.65
C GLU A 195 -1.86 15.53 15.29
N LEU A 196 -1.40 16.24 16.31
CA LEU A 196 -0.36 17.24 16.16
C LEU A 196 1.01 16.59 16.28
N GLU A 197 1.92 16.91 15.35
CA GLU A 197 3.33 16.49 15.45
C GLU A 197 3.96 17.08 16.72
N ASN A 198 4.87 16.35 17.35
CA ASN A 198 5.47 16.77 18.62
C ASN A 198 6.26 18.07 18.49
N ALA A 199 6.84 18.35 17.31
CA ALA A 199 7.49 19.62 17.01
C ALA A 199 6.52 20.82 17.14
N LYS A 200 5.28 20.67 16.64
CA LYS A 200 4.25 21.70 16.74
C LYS A 200 3.67 21.78 18.14
N ARG A 201 3.54 20.64 18.86
CA ARG A 201 3.11 20.62 20.27
C ARG A 201 4.08 21.41 21.14
N ARG A 202 5.39 21.21 20.94
CA ARG A 202 6.43 21.96 21.64
C ARG A 202 6.26 23.47 21.45
N GLN A 203 6.08 23.93 20.21
CA GLN A 203 5.86 25.35 19.92
C GLN A 203 4.59 25.87 20.62
N ALA A 204 3.50 25.12 20.55
CA ALA A 204 2.26 25.49 21.22
C ALA A 204 2.39 25.55 22.75
N TYR A 205 3.18 24.66 23.36
CA TYR A 205 3.49 24.70 24.79
C TYR A 205 4.36 25.88 25.18
N GLU A 206 5.36 26.26 24.38
CA GLU A 206 6.14 27.48 24.60
C GLU A 206 5.26 28.73 24.52
N ASP A 207 4.38 28.82 23.53
CA ASP A 207 3.44 29.94 23.41
C ASP A 207 2.46 29.99 24.59
N ALA A 208 1.97 28.83 25.04
CA ALA A 208 1.10 28.73 26.21
C ALA A 208 1.83 29.13 27.51
N LYS A 209 3.11 28.75 27.64
CA LYS A 209 3.96 29.14 28.75
C LYS A 209 4.11 30.66 28.84
N VAL A 210 4.45 31.32 27.74
CA VAL A 210 4.59 32.79 27.71
C VAL A 210 3.30 33.47 28.15
N LYS A 211 2.14 33.02 27.65
CA LYS A 211 0.83 33.56 28.04
C LYS A 211 0.52 33.31 29.52
N MET A 212 0.89 32.15 30.06
CA MET A 212 0.70 31.85 31.48
C MET A 212 1.60 32.69 32.38
N GLU A 213 2.86 32.92 31.97
CA GLU A 213 3.77 33.83 32.66
C GLU A 213 3.23 35.26 32.70
N GLU A 214 2.64 35.74 31.60
CA GLU A 214 1.94 37.03 31.59
C GLU A 214 0.78 37.08 32.58
N LEU A 215 -0.01 36.01 32.69
CA LEU A 215 -1.10 35.91 33.68
C LEU A 215 -0.55 35.90 35.11
N VAL A 216 0.52 35.16 35.40
CA VAL A 216 1.20 35.17 36.70
C VAL A 216 1.68 36.58 37.06
N ASN A 217 2.23 37.32 36.10
CA ASN A 217 2.65 38.70 36.35
C ASN A 217 1.46 39.62 36.65
N ARG A 218 0.34 39.47 35.93
CA ARG A 218 -0.90 40.23 36.19
C ARG A 218 -1.50 39.91 37.56
N THR A 219 -1.51 38.64 37.96
CA THR A 219 -2.00 38.24 39.29
C THR A 219 -1.07 38.76 40.39
N ALA A 220 0.24 38.75 40.20
CA ALA A 220 1.20 39.35 41.12
C ALA A 220 0.98 40.86 41.29
N HIS A 221 0.73 41.59 40.19
CA HIS A 221 0.37 43.00 40.24
C HIS A 221 -0.94 43.24 41.01
N LEU A 222 -1.96 42.40 40.78
CA LEU A 222 -3.22 42.47 41.52
C LEU A 222 -3.01 42.21 43.02
N CYS A 223 -2.16 41.24 43.38
CA CYS A 223 -1.79 40.94 44.77
C CYS A 223 -1.11 42.14 45.43
N ALA A 224 -0.20 42.81 44.73
CA ALA A 224 0.46 44.01 45.22
C ALA A 224 -0.55 45.14 45.47
N MET A 225 -1.48 45.37 44.54
CA MET A 225 -2.56 46.36 44.73
C MET A 225 -3.48 46.00 45.90
N ALA A 226 -3.81 44.72 46.07
CA ALA A 226 -4.62 44.27 47.18
C ALA A 226 -3.92 44.50 48.53
N ALA A 227 -2.60 44.34 48.58
CA ALA A 227 -1.81 44.56 49.80
C ALA A 227 -1.61 46.04 50.16
N THR A 228 -1.57 46.94 49.18
CA THR A 228 -1.36 48.38 49.42
C THR A 228 -2.64 49.15 49.69
N HIS A 229 -3.76 48.76 49.08
CA HIS A 229 -5.01 49.53 49.12
C HIS A 229 -6.09 48.97 50.05
N TYR A 230 -5.93 47.74 50.55
CA TYR A 230 -6.89 47.05 51.44
C TYR A 230 -6.18 46.33 52.58
#